data_AF-A0A9W6YYS2-F1
#
_entry.id   AF-A0A9W6YYS2-F1
#
_cell.length_a   1.000
_cell.length_b   1.000
_cell.length_c   1.000
_cell.angle_alpha   90.00
_cell.angle_beta   90.00
_cell.angle_gamma   90.00
#
_symmetry.space_group_name_H-M   'P 1'
#
loop_
_entity.id
_entity.type
_entity.pdbx_description
1 polymer ?
#
loop_
_entity_poly.entity_id
_entity_poly.type
_entity_poly.pdbx_seq_one_letter_code
_entity_poly.pdbx_strand_id
1 'polypeptide(L)' 'MVRSNDKHEVGFLEDFKRLNVSITRCKKQLCIVGDFETLSESGVQFLKSWCDWCEENADIRYADNEELY' A
#
# COMPACT_ATOMS: atom_id res chain seq x y z
N MET A 1 -6.30 0.03 1.19
CA MET A 1 -6.10 0.97 0.09
C MET A 1 -6.90 0.45 -1.09
N VAL A 2 -7.72 1.30 -1.70
CA VAL A 2 -8.80 0.86 -2.63
C VAL A 2 -8.43 1.17 -4.09
N ARG A 3 -7.26 1.76 -4.34
CA ARG A 3 -6.81 2.09 -5.70
C ARG A 3 -6.05 0.91 -6.26
N SER A 4 -6.59 0.36 -7.35
CA SER A 4 -5.94 -0.60 -8.25
C SER A 4 -6.40 -0.22 -9.65
N ASN A 5 -5.48 0.22 -10.51
CA ASN A 5 -5.77 0.59 -11.89
C ASN A 5 -4.50 0.62 -12.75
N ASP A 6 -4.65 0.31 -14.04
CA ASP A 6 -3.54 0.24 -15.01
C ASP A 6 -2.80 1.58 -15.24
N LYS A 7 -3.38 2.69 -14.77
CA LYS A 7 -2.77 4.03 -14.86
C LYS A 7 -1.98 4.39 -13.61
N HIS A 8 -1.95 3.51 -12.61
CA HIS A 8 -1.30 3.69 -11.32
C HIS A 8 -1.73 5.00 -10.60
N GLU A 9 -2.94 5.48 -10.86
CA GLU A 9 -3.45 6.73 -10.27
C GLU A 9 -3.92 6.50 -8.83
N VAL A 10 -3.25 7.18 -7.88
CA VAL A 10 -3.54 7.07 -6.45
C VAL A 10 -4.45 8.19 -5.93
N GLY A 11 -4.57 9.29 -6.68
CA GLY A 11 -5.42 10.44 -6.40
C GLY A 11 -5.22 10.97 -4.98
N PHE A 12 -6.24 10.85 -4.13
CA PHE A 12 -6.21 11.32 -2.74
C PHE A 12 -5.04 10.75 -1.90
N LEU A 13 -4.53 9.57 -2.25
CA LEU A 13 -3.43 8.92 -1.51
C LEU A 13 -2.05 9.54 -1.79
N GLU A 14 -1.94 10.46 -2.74
CA GLU A 14 -0.71 11.24 -2.99
C GLU A 14 -0.34 12.13 -1.79
N ASP A 15 -1.32 12.52 -0.96
CA ASP A 15 -1.05 13.30 0.25
C ASP A 15 -0.49 12.42 1.38
N PHE A 16 0.82 12.55 1.60
CA PHE A 16 1.57 11.84 2.64
C PHE A 16 0.93 11.93 4.04
N LYS A 17 0.22 13.02 4.36
CA LYS A 17 -0.41 13.19 5.68
C LYS A 17 -1.48 12.15 5.92
N ARG A 18 -2.20 11.75 4.88
CA ARG A 18 -3.28 10.76 4.99
C ARG A 18 -2.73 9.36 5.22
N LEU A 19 -1.60 9.01 4.61
CA LEU A 19 -0.92 7.76 4.93
C LEU A 19 -0.35 7.79 6.36
N ASN A 20 0.28 8.89 6.77
CA ASN A 20 0.79 9.02 8.13
C ASN A 20 -0.33 8.89 9.18
N VAL A 21 -1.51 9.47 8.93
CA VAL A 21 -2.67 9.32 9.80
C VAL A 21 -3.15 7.86 9.83
N SER A 22 -3.24 7.16 8.70
CA SER A 22 -3.70 5.76 8.73
C SER A 22 -2.72 4.83 9.46
N ILE A 23 -1.41 5.03 9.29
CA ILE A 23 -0.36 4.21 9.93
C ILE A 23 -0.28 4.46 11.44
N THR A 24 -0.23 5.72 11.87
CA THR A 24 0.05 6.11 13.27
C THR A 24 -1.12 5.90 14.24
N ARG A 25 -2.31 5.55 13.73
CA ARG A 25 -3.50 5.29 14.56
C ARG A 25 -3.52 3.90 15.17
N CYS A 26 -2.68 2.99 14.67
CA CYS A 26 -2.66 1.64 15.20
C CYS A 26 -1.94 1.55 16.55
N LYS A 27 -2.51 0.79 17.49
CA LYS A 27 -1.94 0.55 18.83
C LYS A 27 -1.27 -0.82 19.01
N LYS A 28 -1.60 -1.81 18.19
CA LYS A 28 -1.15 -3.21 18.38
C LYS A 28 -0.71 -3.89 17.08
N GLN A 29 -1.49 -3.79 16.01
CA GLN A 29 -1.17 -4.41 14.72
C GLN A 29 -1.79 -3.62 13.56
N LEU A 30 -0.95 -3.19 12.62
CA LEU A 30 -1.39 -2.52 11.39
C LEU A 30 -1.50 -3.58 10.28
N CYS A 31 -2.70 -3.80 9.77
CA CYS A 31 -2.94 -4.64 8.59
C CYS A 31 -3.41 -3.75 7.44
N ILE A 32 -2.76 -3.87 6.29
CA ILE A 32 -3.05 -3.08 5.11
C ILE A 32 -3.34 -4.05 3.97
N VAL A 33 -4.51 -3.88 3.37
CA VAL A 33 -4.91 -4.59 2.16
C VAL A 33 -4.95 -3.59 1.02
N GLY A 34 -4.31 -3.90 -0.09
CA GLY A 34 -4.27 -3.05 -1.27
C GLY A 34 -3.33 -3.59 -2.34
N ASP A 35 -3.34 -2.91 -3.47
CA ASP A 35 -2.48 -3.22 -4.61
C ASP A 35 -1.14 -2.50 -4.47
N PHE A 36 -0.07 -3.26 -4.21
CA PHE A 36 1.29 -2.74 -4.05
C PHE A 36 1.88 -2.23 -5.36
N GLU A 37 1.51 -2.82 -6.50
CA GLU A 37 1.97 -2.41 -7.83
C GLU A 37 1.45 -1.01 -8.14
N THR A 38 0.14 -0.80 -7.97
CA THR A 38 -0.52 0.53 -8.09
C THR A 38 0.12 1.60 -7.22
N LEU A 39 0.59 1.28 -6.01
CA LEU A 39 1.19 2.27 -5.11
C LEU A 39 2.64 2.59 -5.49
N SER A 40 3.42 1.57 -5.82
CA SER A 40 4.84 1.71 -6.17
C SER A 40 5.05 2.50 -7.47
N GLU A 41 4.16 2.30 -8.46
CA GLU A 41 4.25 2.92 -9.78
C GLU A 41 3.50 4.25 -9.90
N SER A 42 2.87 4.72 -8.81
CA SER A 42 2.03 5.92 -8.82
C SER A 42 2.73 7.25 -9.09
N GLY A 43 4.05 7.24 -9.26
CA GLY A 43 4.87 8.46 -9.43
C GLY A 43 5.11 9.25 -8.13
N VAL A 44 4.49 8.85 -7.02
CA VAL A 44 4.66 9.48 -5.71
C VAL A 44 5.85 8.84 -4.99
N GLN A 45 6.99 9.54 -4.95
CA GLN A 45 8.24 9.01 -4.40
C GLN A 45 8.10 8.45 -2.97
N PHE A 46 7.28 9.08 -2.12
CA PHE A 46 7.03 8.61 -0.77
C PHE A 46 6.31 7.26 -0.72
N LEU A 47 5.31 7.04 -1.60
CA LEU A 47 4.59 5.76 -1.66
C LEU A 47 5.52 4.64 -2.14
N LYS A 48 6.39 4.93 -3.11
CA LYS A 48 7.43 4.00 -3.55
C LYS A 48 8.36 3.63 -2.40
N SER A 49 8.96 4.62 -1.72
CA SER A 49 9.86 4.36 -0.59
C SER A 49 9.16 3.64 0.58
N TRP A 50 7.85 3.87 0.76
CA TRP A 50 7.08 3.15 1.75
C TRP A 50 6.82 1.68 1.35
N CYS A 51 6.57 1.41 0.06
CA CYS A 51 6.48 0.03 -0.46
C CYS A 51 7.82 -0.70 -0.31
N ASP A 52 8.93 -0.07 -0.69
CA ASP A 52 10.28 -0.62 -0.53
C ASP A 52 10.56 -0.98 0.95
N TRP A 53 10.19 -0.08 1.88
CA TRP A 53 10.33 -0.36 3.32
C TRP A 53 9.48 -1.55 3.77
N CYS A 54 8.25 -1.67 3.26
CA CYS A 54 7.38 -2.81 3.56
C CYS A 54 7.95 -4.13 3.04
N GLU A 55 8.57 -4.16 1.85
CA GLU A 55 9.20 -5.38 1.32
C GLU A 55 10.34 -5.90 2.22
N GLU A 56 11.08 -4.99 2.85
CA GLU A 56 12.18 -5.35 3.75
C GLU A 56 11.74 -5.67 5.19
N ASN A 57 10.62 -5.08 5.67
CA ASN A 57 10.28 -5.05 7.10
C ASN A 57 8.90 -5.63 7.45
N ALA A 58 8.00 -5.84 6.49
CA ALA A 58 6.64 -6.30 6.74
C ALA A 58 6.40 -7.75 6.26
N ASP A 59 5.44 -8.44 6.90
CA ASP A 59 4.90 -9.70 6.38
C ASP A 59 3.94 -9.38 5.23
N ILE A 60 4.41 -9.54 3.99
CA ILE A 60 3.63 -9.33 2.76
C ILE A 60 3.07 -10.66 2.28
N ARG A 61 1.75 -10.71 2.06
CA ARG A 61 1.06 -11.85 1.49
C ARG A 61 0.30 -11.43 0.25
N TYR A 62 0.54 -12.11 -0.85
CA TYR A 62 -0.25 -11.99 -2.06
C TYR A 62 -1.43 -12.95 -1.97
N ALA A 63 -2.60 -12.51 -2.41
CA ALA A 63 -3.74 -13.41 -2.53
C ALA A 63 -3.53 -14.27 -3.78
N ASP A 64 -3.08 -15.50 -3.61
CA ASP A 64 -3.04 -16.47 -4.69
C ASP A 64 -4.47 -16.91 -5.02
N ASN A 65 -4.85 -16.84 -6.30
CA ASN A 65 -6.18 -17.21 -6.78
C ASN A 65 -6.53 -18.70 -6.53
N GLU A 66 -5.55 -19.52 -6.16
CA GLU A 66 -5.75 -20.94 -5.82
C GLU A 66 -6.41 -21.14 -4.45
N GLU A 67 -6.35 -20.18 -3.51
CA GLU A 67 -7.01 -20.31 -2.20
C GLU A 67 -8.52 -19.99 -2.22
N LEU A 68 -9.04 -19.53 -3.36
CA LEU A 68 -10.43 -19.12 -3.54
C LEU A 68 -11.35 -20.18 -4.18
N TYR A 69 -10.82 -21.38 -4.51
CA TYR A 69 -11.56 -22.48 -5.13
C TYR A 69 -11.29 -23.84 -4.47
#